data_AF-A0A9J6GYA0-F1
#
_entry.id   AF-A0A9J6GYA0-F1
#
_cell.length_a   1.000
_cell.length_b   1.000
_cell.length_c   1.000
_cell.angle_alpha   90.00
_cell.angle_beta   90.00
_cell.angle_gamma   90.00
#
_symmetry.space_group_name_H-M   'P 1'
#
loop_
_entity.id
_entity.type
_entity.pdbx_description
1 polymer ?
#
loop_
_entity_poly.entity_id
_entity_poly.type
_entity_poly.pdbx_seq_one_letter_code
_entity_poly.pdbx_strand_id
1 'polypeptide(L)'
;MRMTNAEQHELLREITHRQTMPSAPPLRVLFSGPAGRGKTFVLRIALDLYNRYSNTDNNPAYNAFICASIGKAAVAVGGTTVQVAFKLSRKTTGANKDGGLSASESTPSAWPSAT
;
A
#
# COMPACT_ATOMS: atom_id res chain seq x y z
N MET A 1 -12.32 -12.93 21.92
CA MET A 1 -12.50 -12.52 20.50
C MET A 1 -12.29 -11.01 20.42
N ARG A 2 -11.46 -10.48 19.51
CA ARG A 2 -11.30 -9.02 19.39
C ARG A 2 -12.57 -8.45 18.74
N MET A 3 -13.10 -7.36 19.30
CA MET A 3 -14.28 -6.67 18.78
C MET A 3 -13.87 -5.32 18.17
N THR A 4 -14.58 -4.89 17.13
CA THR A 4 -14.42 -3.56 16.56
C THR A 4 -15.02 -2.50 17.47
N ASN A 5 -14.43 -1.31 17.51
CA ASN A 5 -15.11 -0.15 18.07
C ASN A 5 -16.19 0.37 17.10
N ALA A 6 -16.94 1.41 17.51
CA ALA A 6 -18.02 1.97 16.70
C ALA A 6 -17.57 2.47 15.32
N GLU A 7 -16.48 3.25 15.26
CA GLU A 7 -15.94 3.81 14.01
C GLU A 7 -15.45 2.72 13.04
N GLN A 8 -14.75 1.71 13.57
CA GLN A 8 -14.27 0.58 12.80
C GLN A 8 -15.43 -0.26 12.26
N HIS A 9 -16.46 -0.45 13.08
CA HIS A 9 -17.66 -1.18 12.70
C HIS A 9 -18.42 -0.43 11.58
N GLU A 10 -18.54 0.89 11.68
CA GLU A 10 -19.18 1.72 10.67
C GLU A 10 -18.45 1.63 9.32
N LEU A 11 -17.11 1.70 9.31
CA LEU A 11 -16.31 1.51 8.10
C LEU A 11 -16.55 0.14 7.45
N LEU A 12 -16.59 -0.94 8.23
CA LEU A 12 -16.84 -2.28 7.71
C LEU A 12 -18.28 -2.44 7.18
N ARG A 13 -19.25 -1.78 7.82
CA ARG A 13 -20.64 -1.73 7.35
C ARG A 13 -20.73 -1.00 6.01
N GLU A 14 -20.04 0.14 5.86
CA GLU A 14 -20.00 0.89 4.59
C GLU A 14 -19.34 0.08 3.47
N ILE A 15 -18.24 -0.63 3.76
CA ILE A 15 -17.61 -1.56 2.80
C ILE A 15 -18.65 -2.59 2.33
N THR A 16 -19.32 -3.25 3.27
CA THR A 16 -20.33 -4.29 2.96
C THR A 16 -21.47 -3.72 2.12
N HIS A 17 -22.02 -2.58 2.52
CA HIS A 17 -23.11 -1.92 1.82
C HIS A 17 -22.75 -1.63 0.35
N ARG A 18 -21.56 -1.10 0.10
CA ARG A 18 -21.08 -0.85 -1.26
C ARG A 18 -20.86 -2.12 -2.07
N GLN A 19 -20.36 -3.20 -1.45
CA GLN A 19 -20.20 -4.46 -2.17
C GLN A 19 -21.54 -5.05 -2.63
N THR A 20 -22.63 -4.77 -1.91
CA THR A 20 -23.98 -5.20 -2.31
C THR A 20 -24.65 -4.32 -3.35
N MET A 21 -24.04 -3.19 -3.74
CA MET A 21 -24.61 -2.22 -4.68
C MET A 21 -23.75 -2.13 -5.96
N PRO A 22 -24.22 -2.64 -7.11
CA PRO A 22 -23.43 -2.69 -8.34
C PRO A 22 -23.00 -1.31 -8.88
N SER A 23 -23.77 -0.26 -8.58
CA SER A 23 -23.50 1.11 -9.03
C SER A 23 -22.68 1.94 -8.03
N ALA A 24 -22.26 1.37 -6.91
CA ALA A 24 -21.53 2.12 -5.89
C ALA A 24 -20.14 2.51 -6.39
N PRO A 25 -19.72 3.78 -6.22
CA PRO A 25 -18.37 4.20 -6.60
C PRO A 25 -17.33 3.53 -5.69
N PRO A 26 -16.09 3.33 -6.19
CA PRO A 26 -15.00 2.77 -5.39
C PRO A 26 -14.78 3.53 -4.09
N LEU A 27 -14.64 2.79 -2.98
CA LEU A 27 -14.37 3.38 -1.67
C LEU A 27 -12.91 3.83 -1.59
N ARG A 28 -12.67 5.10 -1.27
CA ARG A 28 -11.35 5.67 -1.00
C ARG A 28 -11.33 6.20 0.42
N VAL A 29 -10.52 5.60 1.29
CA VAL A 29 -10.49 5.92 2.72
C VAL A 29 -9.05 6.15 3.16
N LEU A 30 -8.82 7.26 3.86
CA LEU A 30 -7.61 7.46 4.66
C LEU A 30 -7.89 6.97 6.08
N PHE A 31 -7.43 5.76 6.38
CA PHE A 31 -7.62 5.17 7.71
C PHE A 31 -6.35 5.32 8.55
N SER A 32 -6.33 6.33 9.41
CA SER A 32 -5.16 6.71 10.21
C SER A 32 -5.43 6.62 11.71
N GLY A 33 -4.37 6.69 12.50
CA GLY A 33 -4.41 6.68 13.96
C GLY A 33 -3.12 6.13 14.57
N PRO A 34 -2.94 6.22 15.89
CA PRO A 34 -1.73 5.75 16.55
C PRO A 34 -1.53 4.22 16.40
N ALA A 35 -0.29 3.77 16.58
CA ALA A 35 0.04 2.34 16.56
C ALA A 35 -0.76 1.56 17.62
N GLY A 36 -1.02 0.28 17.38
CA GLY A 36 -1.75 -0.58 18.33
C GLY A 36 -3.28 -0.40 18.37
N ARG A 37 -3.86 0.58 17.66
CA ARG A 37 -5.32 0.82 17.64
C ARG A 37 -6.15 -0.12 16.75
N GLY A 38 -5.61 -1.29 16.38
CA GLY A 38 -6.37 -2.30 15.64
C GLY A 38 -6.53 -2.06 14.14
N LYS A 39 -5.80 -1.11 13.52
CA LYS A 39 -5.93 -0.84 12.08
C LYS A 39 -5.69 -2.08 11.21
N THR A 40 -4.66 -2.85 11.53
CA THR A 40 -4.36 -4.14 10.88
C THR A 40 -5.48 -5.16 11.02
N PHE A 41 -6.16 -5.17 12.17
CA PHE A 41 -7.29 -6.07 12.41
C PHE A 41 -8.47 -5.72 11.50
N VAL A 42 -8.80 -4.42 11.39
CA VAL A 42 -9.85 -3.94 10.49
C VAL A 42 -9.53 -4.25 9.03
N LEU A 43 -8.28 -4.04 8.60
CA LEU A 43 -7.86 -4.34 7.23
C LEU A 43 -8.02 -5.83 6.87
N ARG A 44 -7.77 -6.74 7.82
CA ARG A 44 -7.98 -8.18 7.59
C ARG A 44 -9.46 -8.53 7.44
N ILE A 45 -10.34 -7.91 8.22
CA ILE A 45 -11.79 -8.13 8.08
C ILE A 45 -12.28 -7.53 6.75
N ALA A 46 -11.81 -6.33 6.39
CA ALA A 46 -12.14 -5.71 5.12
C ALA A 46 -11.74 -6.61 3.94
N LEU A 47 -10.53 -7.17 3.95
CA LEU A 47 -10.07 -8.13 2.92
C LEU A 47 -11.01 -9.33 2.79
N ASP A 48 -11.42 -9.91 3.92
CA ASP A 48 -12.35 -11.04 3.94
C ASP A 48 -13.73 -10.63 3.38
N LEU A 49 -14.27 -9.47 3.76
CA LEU A 49 -15.52 -8.94 3.21
C LEU A 49 -15.43 -8.74 1.70
N TYR A 50 -14.35 -8.11 1.19
CA TYR A 50 -14.15 -7.94 -0.24
C TYR A 50 -14.13 -9.29 -0.96
N ASN A 51 -13.38 -10.27 -0.47
CA ASN A 51 -13.32 -11.61 -1.10
C ASN A 51 -14.66 -12.37 -1.02
N ARG A 52 -15.44 -12.20 0.04
CA ARG A 52 -16.76 -12.83 0.17
C ARG A 52 -17.79 -12.28 -0.81
N TYR A 53 -17.86 -10.97 -0.96
CA TYR A 53 -18.92 -10.33 -1.76
C TYR A 53 -18.56 -10.10 -3.23
N SER A 54 -17.30 -10.24 -3.62
CA SER A 54 -16.85 -10.15 -5.02
C SER A 54 -16.95 -11.47 -5.79
N ASN A 55 -17.15 -12.60 -5.10
CA ASN A 55 -17.24 -13.92 -5.72
C ASN A 55 -18.65 -14.21 -6.21
N THR A 56 -19.04 -13.53 -7.30
CA THR A 56 -20.35 -13.68 -7.93
C THR A 56 -20.43 -14.90 -8.87
N ASP A 57 -19.29 -15.39 -9.38
CA ASP A 57 -19.24 -16.37 -10.48
C ASP A 57 -18.60 -17.72 -10.14
N ASN A 58 -18.74 -18.22 -8.90
CA ASN A 58 -18.19 -19.52 -8.45
C ASN A 58 -16.67 -19.74 -8.71
N ASN A 59 -15.94 -18.69 -9.08
CA ASN A 59 -14.50 -18.74 -9.26
C ASN A 59 -13.86 -18.53 -7.88
N PRO A 60 -13.06 -19.49 -7.36
CA PRO A 60 -12.44 -19.37 -6.04
C PRO A 60 -11.28 -18.33 -5.99
N ALA A 61 -11.25 -17.37 -6.91
CA ALA A 61 -10.21 -16.37 -6.98
C ALA A 61 -10.35 -15.36 -5.84
N TYR A 62 -9.25 -15.11 -5.12
CA TYR A 62 -9.15 -13.98 -4.21
C TYR A 62 -9.13 -12.69 -5.03
N ASN A 63 -10.22 -11.93 -5.02
CA ASN A 63 -10.36 -10.69 -5.81
C ASN A 63 -9.76 -9.46 -5.11
N ALA A 64 -9.41 -9.57 -3.83
CA ALA A 64 -8.76 -8.52 -3.07
C ALA A 64 -7.44 -9.00 -2.46
N PHE A 65 -6.48 -8.07 -2.34
CA PHE A 65 -5.19 -8.28 -1.71
C PHE A 65 -4.75 -7.04 -0.93
N ILE A 66 -3.89 -7.24 0.08
CA ILE A 66 -3.33 -6.14 0.87
C ILE A 66 -1.87 -5.93 0.44
N CYS A 67 -1.51 -4.66 0.26
CA CYS A 67 -0.13 -4.25 0.06
C CYS A 67 0.40 -3.40 1.21
N ALA A 68 1.69 -3.50 1.47
CA ALA A 68 2.40 -2.57 2.34
C ALA A 68 3.65 -2.01 1.65
N SER A 69 4.18 -0.89 2.14
CA SER A 69 5.38 -0.26 1.57
C SER A 69 6.68 -1.02 1.85
N ILE A 70 6.72 -1.79 2.95
CA ILE A 70 7.89 -2.56 3.41
C ILE A 70 7.55 -4.03 3.66
N GLY A 71 8.55 -4.91 3.48
CA GLY A 71 8.38 -6.37 3.60
C GLY A 71 7.86 -6.83 4.95
N LYS A 72 8.41 -6.32 6.06
CA LYS A 72 7.96 -6.71 7.41
C LYS A 72 6.48 -6.37 7.66
N ALA A 73 6.03 -5.21 7.19
CA ALA A 73 4.63 -4.81 7.33
C ALA A 73 3.72 -5.65 6.43
N ALA A 74 4.15 -5.96 5.21
CA ALA A 74 3.43 -6.85 4.29
C ALA A 74 3.21 -8.24 4.92
N VAL A 75 4.26 -8.83 5.49
CA VAL A 75 4.17 -10.11 6.19
C VAL A 75 3.20 -10.03 7.37
N ALA A 76 3.26 -8.96 8.17
CA ALA A 76 2.36 -8.79 9.31
C ALA A 76 0.87 -8.72 8.93
N VAL A 77 0.55 -8.28 7.71
CA VAL A 77 -0.83 -8.24 7.21
C VAL A 77 -1.20 -9.42 6.32
N GLY A 78 -0.27 -10.37 6.08
CA GLY A 78 -0.48 -11.49 5.17
C GLY A 78 -0.56 -11.07 3.70
N GLY A 79 0.08 -9.95 3.36
CA GLY A 79 0.07 -9.35 2.03
C GLY A 79 1.44 -9.35 1.36
N THR A 80 1.55 -8.56 0.29
CA THR A 80 2.80 -8.37 -0.46
C THR A 80 3.27 -6.91 -0.39
N THR A 81 4.47 -6.62 -0.86
CA THR A 81 4.90 -5.23 -0.96
C THR A 81 4.33 -4.58 -2.21
N VAL A 82 4.08 -3.26 -2.16
CA VAL A 82 3.59 -2.49 -3.33
C VAL A 82 4.53 -2.69 -4.53
N GLN A 83 5.83 -2.71 -4.29
CA GLN A 83 6.83 -2.88 -5.35
C GLN A 83 6.73 -4.25 -6.02
N VAL A 84 6.49 -5.31 -5.25
CA VAL A 84 6.33 -6.67 -5.77
C VAL A 84 4.99 -6.82 -6.50
N ALA A 85 3.89 -6.35 -5.91
CA ALA A 85 2.55 -6.45 -6.49
C ALA A 85 2.46 -5.84 -7.90
N PHE A 86 3.05 -4.66 -8.06
CA PHE A 86 2.96 -3.89 -9.30
C PHE A 86 4.22 -4.01 -10.17
N LYS A 87 5.13 -4.95 -9.86
CA LYS A 87 6.41 -5.15 -10.56
C LYS A 87 7.19 -3.84 -10.76
N LEU A 88 7.19 -2.97 -9.76
CA LEU A 88 7.85 -1.67 -9.82
C LEU A 88 9.35 -1.85 -9.63
N SER A 89 10.12 -1.51 -10.67
CA SER A 89 11.57 -1.46 -10.57
C SER A 89 12.00 -0.22 -9.78
N ARG A 90 12.88 -0.41 -8.78
CA ARG A 90 13.54 0.72 -8.10
C ARG A 90 14.54 1.35 -9.07
N LYS A 91 14.10 2.34 -9.85
CA LYS A 91 15.04 3.29 -10.45
C LYS A 91 15.69 4.07 -9.31
N THR A 92 16.90 3.66 -8.96
CA THR A 92 17.75 4.39 -8.03
C THR A 92 18.39 5.51 -8.84
N THR A 93 17.67 6.61 -9.04
CA THR A 93 18.29 7.83 -9.58
C THR A 93 19.15 8.41 -8.47
N GLY A 94 20.47 8.16 -8.54
CA GLY A 94 21.46 8.76 -7.65
C GLY A 94 21.63 8.07 -6.30
N ALA A 95 22.35 6.95 -6.28
CA ALA A 95 23.21 6.62 -5.16
C ALA A 95 24.60 6.41 -5.74
N ASN A 96 25.38 7.49 -5.79
CA ASN A 96 26.81 7.44 -6.05
C ASN A 96 27.41 6.44 -5.05
N LYS A 97 27.77 5.25 -5.53
CA LYS A 97 28.62 4.32 -4.78
C LYS A 97 30.02 4.59 -5.26
N ASP A 98 30.73 5.38 -4.47
CA ASP A 98 32.17 5.60 -4.64
C ASP A 98 32.90 4.25 -4.68
N GLY A 99 33.74 4.07 -5.69
CA GLY A 99 34.54 2.87 -5.86
C GLY A 99 35.23 2.75 -7.22
N GLY A 100 36.05 3.73 -7.58
CA GLY A 100 36.93 3.64 -8.75
C GLY A 100 37.62 4.96 -9.10
N LEU A 101 38.80 5.20 -8.52
CA LEU A 101 39.73 6.23 -8.98
C LEU A 101 40.17 5.92 -10.42
N SER A 102 39.86 6.82 -11.36
CA SER A 102 40.75 7.10 -12.48
C SER A 102 40.71 8.60 -12.75
N ALA A 103 41.83 9.25 -12.45
CA ALA A 103 42.08 10.64 -12.75
C ALA A 103 42.06 10.87 -14.27
N SER A 104 41.20 11.76 -14.72
CA SER A 104 41.48 12.59 -15.89
C SER A 104 40.67 13.88 -15.77
N GLU A 105 41.38 14.88 -15.30
CA GLU A 105 41.05 16.29 -15.22
C GLU A 105 40.50 16.81 -16.56
N SER A 106 39.30 17.39 -16.54
CA SER A 106 38.93 18.47 -17.47
C SER A 106 37.91 19.37 -16.77
N THR A 107 38.37 20.56 -16.40
CA THR A 107 37.57 21.64 -15.82
C THR A 107 36.68 22.28 -16.89
N PRO A 108 35.40 22.56 -16.58
CA PRO A 108 34.71 23.67 -17.22
C PRO A 108 34.49 24.81 -16.22
N SER A 109 34.78 26.01 -16.73
CA SER A 109 34.82 27.31 -16.09
C SER A 109 33.58 27.71 -15.26
N ALA A 110 33.87 28.48 -14.20
CA ALA A 110 32.95 29.12 -13.26
C ALA A 110 31.75 29.83 -13.92
N TRP A 111 30.60 29.76 -13.25
CA TRP A 111 29.44 30.60 -13.52
C TRP A 111 29.46 31.84 -12.61
N PRO A 112 29.04 33.02 -13.10
CA PRO A 112 29.22 34.28 -12.38
C PRO A 112 28.21 34.43 -11.22
N SER A 113 28.70 34.94 -10.10
CA SER A 113 27.91 35.34 -8.93
C SER A 113 26.99 36.51 -9.28
N ALA A 114 25.70 36.37 -8.96
CA ALA A 114 24.71 37.43 -9.06
C ALA A 114 24.92 38.48 -7.95
N THR A 115 25.10 39.74 -8.33
CA THR A 115 24.77 40.93 -7.52
C THR A 115 23.31 41.27 -7.67
#